data_AF-A0A257A624-F1
#
_entry.id   AF-A0A257A624-F1
#
_cell.length_a   1.000
_cell.length_b   1.000
_cell.length_c   1.000
_cell.angle_alpha   90.00
_cell.angle_beta   90.00
_cell.angle_gamma   90.00
#
_symmetry.space_group_name_H-M   'P 1'
#
loop_
_entity.id
_entity.type
_entity.pdbx_description
1 polymer ?
#
loop_
_entity_poly.entity_id
_entity_poly.type
_entity_poly.pdbx_seq_one_letter_code
_entity_poly.pdbx_strand_id
1 'polypeptide(L)'
;MREEAKAQLNMMLLFLISNLLALALLPVYQIYSGGLGEAGNNPWTPIYYLIYIIIVTAIILIIAKLGKKGLLKAIFYFAIAWAMWYALFPFFFYFGIPFSDFISLGLAIALTIWMLKNPEWYVMDLVGILVTVGIALIFGLSLSLIPAVVLLSAFAIYDAIAVHFTK
;
A
#
# COMPACT_ATOMS: atom_id res chain seq x y z
N MET A 1 -11.62 23.20 18.17
CA MET A 1 -10.20 23.63 18.14
C MET A 1 -9.22 22.64 18.76
N ARG A 2 -9.17 22.37 20.08
CA ARG A 2 -8.18 21.41 20.65
C ARG A 2 -8.34 19.96 20.17
N GLU A 3 -9.57 19.48 20.06
CA GLU A 3 -9.85 18.11 19.58
C GLU A 3 -9.59 17.97 18.07
N GLU A 4 -9.86 19.02 17.29
CA GLU A 4 -9.54 19.06 15.85
C GLU A 4 -8.02 19.01 15.63
N ALA A 5 -7.25 19.76 16.42
CA ALA A 5 -5.80 19.75 16.36
C ALA A 5 -5.21 18.37 16.71
N LYS A 6 -5.79 17.67 17.70
CA LYS A 6 -5.39 16.30 18.04
C LYS A 6 -5.67 15.32 16.89
N ALA A 7 -6.83 15.41 16.26
CA ALA A 7 -7.18 14.55 15.12
C ALA A 7 -6.23 14.79 13.93
N GLN A 8 -5.95 16.05 13.61
CA GLN A 8 -4.99 16.42 12.56
C GLN A 8 -3.58 15.91 12.88
N LEU A 9 -3.13 16.06 14.13
CA LEU A 9 -1.84 15.54 14.58
C LEU A 9 -1.77 14.02 14.45
N ASN A 10 -2.80 13.29 14.85
CA ASN A 10 -2.85 11.83 14.72
C ASN A 10 -2.70 11.41 13.26
N MET A 11 -3.45 12.03 12.34
CA MET A 11 -3.35 11.73 10.90
C MET A 11 -1.95 12.00 10.35
N MET A 12 -1.34 13.12 10.74
CA MET A 12 0.03 13.46 10.37
C MET A 12 1.03 12.43 10.90
N LEU A 13 0.87 11.96 12.14
CA LEU A 13 1.72 10.93 12.73
C LEU A 13 1.57 9.59 12.01
N LEU A 14 0.34 9.16 11.70
CA LEU A 14 0.11 7.93 10.92
C LEU A 14 0.81 7.98 9.56
N PHE A 15 0.71 9.12 8.86
CA PHE A 15 1.40 9.35 7.59
C PHE A 15 2.93 9.33 7.75
N LEU A 16 3.49 10.05 8.72
CA LEU A 16 4.94 10.12 8.92
C LEU A 16 5.51 8.76 9.33
N ILE A 17 4.88 8.08 10.29
CA ILE A 17 5.33 6.77 10.77
C ILE A 17 5.35 5.76 9.63
N SER A 18 4.27 5.66 8.85
CA SER A 18 4.19 4.71 7.74
C SER A 18 5.26 4.97 6.66
N ASN A 19 5.46 6.22 6.25
CA ASN A 19 6.48 6.55 5.23
C ASN A 19 7.91 6.39 5.75
N LEU A 20 8.20 6.77 7.00
CA LEU A 20 9.52 6.58 7.61
C LEU A 20 9.85 5.10 7.80
N LEU A 21 8.88 4.28 8.19
CA LEU A 21 9.05 2.83 8.28
C LEU A 21 9.32 2.21 6.91
N ALA A 22 8.60 2.62 5.86
CA ALA A 22 8.85 2.16 4.51
C ALA A 22 10.27 2.51 4.05
N LEU A 23 10.72 3.75 4.26
CA LEU A 23 12.08 4.17 3.93
C LEU A 23 13.15 3.39 4.70
N ALA A 24 12.93 3.11 5.98
CA ALA A 24 13.85 2.33 6.80
C ALA A 24 13.96 0.87 6.36
N LEU A 25 12.88 0.28 5.86
CA LEU A 25 12.81 -1.12 5.42
C LEU A 25 13.23 -1.32 3.97
N LEU A 26 13.21 -0.27 3.14
CA LEU A 26 13.53 -0.34 1.71
C LEU A 26 14.90 -0.99 1.41
N PRO A 27 15.99 -0.70 2.14
CA PRO A 27 17.30 -1.31 1.86
C PRO A 27 17.30 -2.83 2.00
N VAL A 28 16.43 -3.40 2.84
CA VAL A 28 16.36 -4.86 3.05
C VAL A 28 15.95 -5.58 1.76
N TYR A 29 15.16 -4.93 0.90
CA TYR A 29 14.75 -5.50 -0.38
C TYR A 29 15.84 -5.48 -1.46
N GLN A 30 16.98 -4.82 -1.21
CA GLN A 30 18.12 -4.87 -2.13
C GLN A 30 18.75 -6.26 -2.25
N ILE A 31 18.36 -7.22 -1.39
CA ILE A 31 18.71 -8.64 -1.53
C ILE A 31 18.18 -9.24 -2.84
N TYR A 32 17.13 -8.67 -3.44
CA TYR A 32 16.55 -9.11 -4.71
C TYR A 32 17.16 -8.35 -5.91
N SER A 33 18.46 -8.02 -5.84
CA SER A 33 19.15 -7.21 -6.83
C SER A 33 18.88 -7.68 -8.28
N GLY A 34 18.40 -6.74 -9.12
CA GLY A 34 18.35 -6.90 -10.59
C GLY A 34 16.98 -6.91 -11.26
N GLY A 35 15.85 -7.13 -10.57
CA GLY A 35 14.56 -7.34 -11.25
C GLY A 35 13.67 -6.10 -11.42
N LEU A 36 13.33 -5.44 -10.30
CA LEU A 36 12.26 -4.42 -10.28
C LEU A 36 12.74 -3.00 -10.60
N GLY A 37 14.00 -2.68 -10.26
CA GLY A 37 14.55 -1.33 -10.45
C GLY A 37 14.87 -0.96 -11.90
N GLU A 38 15.25 -1.94 -12.74
CA GLU A 38 15.65 -1.68 -14.13
C GLU A 38 14.46 -1.29 -15.01
N ALA A 39 13.32 -2.01 -14.87
CA ALA A 39 12.07 -1.64 -15.52
C ALA A 39 11.50 -0.32 -14.99
N GLY A 40 11.81 0.02 -13.73
CA GLY A 40 11.41 1.26 -13.08
C GLY A 40 12.04 2.52 -13.68
N ASN A 41 13.05 2.42 -14.55
CA ASN A 41 13.65 3.56 -15.25
C ASN A 41 13.00 3.87 -16.61
N ASN A 42 12.09 3.02 -17.08
CA ASN A 42 11.38 3.27 -18.34
C ASN A 42 10.38 4.45 -18.18
N PRO A 43 10.46 5.51 -19.01
CA PRO A 43 9.53 6.64 -18.96
C PRO A 43 8.05 6.27 -19.18
N TRP A 44 7.77 5.12 -19.79
CA TRP A 44 6.40 4.62 -20.01
C TRP A 44 5.80 3.91 -18.80
N THR A 45 6.61 3.54 -17.81
CA THR A 45 6.16 2.83 -16.60
C THR A 45 4.97 3.52 -15.89
N PRO A 46 4.96 4.86 -15.69
CA PRO A 46 3.82 5.56 -15.09
C PRO A 46 2.49 5.35 -15.85
N ILE A 47 2.55 5.33 -17.18
CA ILE A 47 1.37 5.15 -18.04
C ILE A 47 0.82 3.73 -17.86
N TYR A 48 1.69 2.72 -17.81
CA TYR A 48 1.26 1.36 -17.50
C TYR A 48 0.57 1.27 -16.14
N TYR A 49 1.13 1.90 -15.10
CA TYR A 49 0.48 1.95 -13.78
C TYR A 49 -0.90 2.62 -13.80
N LEU A 50 -1.06 3.74 -14.51
CA LEU A 50 -2.37 4.39 -14.67
C LEU A 50 -3.38 3.47 -15.37
N ILE A 51 -2.96 2.79 -16.43
CA ILE A 51 -3.80 1.81 -17.14
C ILE A 51 -4.20 0.66 -16.21
N TYR A 52 -3.25 0.11 -15.44
CA TYR A 52 -3.53 -0.96 -14.49
C TYR A 52 -4.54 -0.53 -13.42
N ILE A 53 -4.43 0.68 -12.89
CA ILE A 53 -5.37 1.21 -11.90
C ILE A 53 -6.77 1.30 -12.50
N ILE A 54 -6.91 1.85 -13.72
CA ILE A 54 -8.21 1.94 -14.40
C ILE A 54 -8.82 0.54 -14.62
N ILE A 55 -8.02 -0.43 -15.08
CA ILE A 55 -8.46 -1.80 -15.31
C ILE A 55 -8.92 -2.45 -14.00
N VAL A 56 -8.11 -2.37 -12.94
CA VAL A 56 -8.44 -2.97 -11.64
C VAL A 56 -9.69 -2.32 -11.05
N THR A 57 -9.81 -0.99 -11.11
CA THR A 57 -11.02 -0.28 -10.66
C THR A 57 -12.24 -0.71 -11.47
N ALA A 58 -12.14 -0.81 -12.80
CA ALA A 58 -13.25 -1.28 -13.64
C ALA A 58 -13.69 -2.70 -13.27
N ILE A 59 -12.74 -3.61 -13.01
CA ILE A 59 -13.03 -4.97 -12.54
C ILE A 59 -13.77 -4.94 -11.21
N ILE A 60 -13.29 -4.15 -10.24
CA ILE A 60 -13.96 -4.00 -8.93
C ILE A 60 -15.39 -3.50 -9.10
N LEU A 61 -15.61 -2.48 -9.94
CA LEU A 61 -16.94 -1.93 -10.21
C LEU A 61 -17.87 -2.93 -10.90
N ILE A 62 -17.36 -3.73 -11.84
CA ILE A 62 -18.13 -4.80 -12.50
C ILE A 62 -18.56 -5.85 -11.47
N ILE A 63 -17.65 -6.30 -10.60
CA ILE A 63 -17.96 -7.29 -9.56
C ILE A 63 -18.99 -6.72 -8.57
N ALA A 64 -18.86 -5.44 -8.21
CA ALA A 64 -19.82 -4.73 -7.38
C ALA A 64 -21.21 -4.65 -8.03
N LYS A 65 -21.26 -4.32 -9.33
CA LYS A 65 -22.49 -4.28 -10.13
C LYS A 65 -23.16 -5.65 -10.24
N LEU A 66 -22.37 -6.73 -10.31
CA LEU A 66 -22.86 -8.10 -10.28
C LEU A 66 -23.34 -8.56 -8.89
N GLY A 67 -23.25 -7.72 -7.85
CA GLY A 67 -23.71 -8.05 -6.51
C GLY A 67 -22.87 -9.10 -5.78
N LYS A 68 -21.68 -9.45 -6.29
CA LYS A 68 -20.81 -10.51 -5.76
C LYS A 68 -20.01 -10.04 -4.53
N LYS A 69 -20.72 -9.68 -3.45
CA LYS A 69 -20.12 -9.13 -2.20
C LYS A 69 -19.05 -10.03 -1.59
N GLY A 70 -19.20 -11.35 -1.66
CA GLY A 70 -18.20 -12.30 -1.15
C GLY A 70 -16.88 -12.25 -1.91
N LEU A 71 -16.94 -12.13 -3.25
CA LEU A 71 -15.75 -12.02 -4.09
C LEU A 71 -15.02 -10.69 -3.86
N LEU A 72 -15.75 -9.58 -3.73
CA LEU A 72 -15.13 -8.28 -3.39
C LEU A 72 -14.37 -8.35 -2.06
N LYS A 73 -15.00 -8.92 -1.02
CA LYS A 73 -14.37 -9.10 0.28
C LYS A 73 -13.08 -9.93 0.16
N ALA A 74 -13.13 -11.04 -0.56
CA ALA A 74 -11.95 -11.89 -0.78
C ALA A 74 -10.80 -11.12 -1.47
N ILE A 75 -11.11 -10.34 -2.51
CA ILE A 75 -10.12 -9.51 -3.21
C ILE A 75 -9.49 -8.49 -2.27
N PHE A 76 -10.30 -7.76 -1.49
CA PHE A 76 -9.77 -6.76 -0.55
C PHE A 76 -8.94 -7.40 0.56
N TYR A 77 -9.38 -8.52 1.14
CA TYR A 77 -8.64 -9.19 2.21
C TYR A 77 -7.32 -9.77 1.70
N PHE A 78 -7.32 -10.31 0.49
CA PHE A 78 -6.10 -10.73 -0.17
C PHE A 78 -5.16 -9.56 -0.39
N ALA A 79 -5.64 -8.44 -0.94
CA ALA A 79 -4.81 -7.27 -1.19
C ALA A 79 -4.20 -6.69 0.10
N ILE A 80 -4.99 -6.61 1.18
CA ILE A 80 -4.53 -6.17 2.51
C ILE A 80 -3.45 -7.11 3.05
N ALA A 81 -3.71 -8.41 3.09
CA ALA A 81 -2.75 -9.40 3.58
C ALA A 81 -1.46 -9.39 2.75
N TRP A 82 -1.58 -9.26 1.42
CA TRP A 82 -0.44 -9.19 0.51
C TRP A 82 0.41 -7.95 0.76
N ALA A 83 -0.21 -6.77 0.88
CA ALA A 83 0.51 -5.54 1.20
C ALA A 83 1.20 -5.63 2.57
N MET A 84 0.51 -6.14 3.59
CA MET A 84 1.12 -6.30 4.92
C MET A 84 2.26 -7.31 4.92
N TRP A 85 2.19 -8.38 4.13
CA TRP A 85 3.31 -9.31 3.98
C TRP A 85 4.56 -8.61 3.44
N TYR A 86 4.41 -7.74 2.45
CA TYR A 86 5.50 -6.88 1.96
C TYR A 86 6.04 -5.89 3.01
N ALA A 87 5.22 -5.48 3.98
CA ALA A 87 5.70 -4.64 5.08
C ALA A 87 6.44 -5.46 6.16
N LEU A 88 5.97 -6.67 6.44
CA LEU A 88 6.46 -7.49 7.55
C LEU A 88 7.72 -8.29 7.19
N PHE A 89 7.81 -8.81 5.97
CA PHE A 89 8.98 -9.57 5.50
C PHE A 89 10.33 -8.90 5.80
N PRO A 90 10.58 -7.64 5.36
CA PRO A 90 11.88 -7.01 5.56
C PRO A 90 12.19 -6.80 7.05
N PHE A 91 11.17 -6.62 7.89
CA PHE A 91 11.34 -6.47 9.33
C PHE A 91 11.90 -7.76 9.95
N PHE A 92 11.25 -8.90 9.73
CA PHE A 92 11.72 -10.18 10.28
C PHE A 92 13.06 -10.62 9.67
N PHE A 93 13.24 -10.37 8.37
CA PHE A 93 14.48 -10.69 7.67
C PHE A 93 15.67 -9.88 8.22
N TYR A 94 15.49 -8.58 8.48
CA TYR A 94 16.54 -7.71 9.01
C TYR A 94 17.11 -8.21 10.35
N PHE A 95 16.26 -8.78 11.22
CA PHE A 95 16.68 -9.36 12.50
C PHE A 95 17.21 -10.80 12.39
N GLY A 96 17.35 -11.35 11.18
CA GLY A 96 17.88 -12.71 10.98
C GLY A 96 16.96 -13.82 11.46
N ILE A 97 15.65 -13.57 11.54
CA ILE A 97 14.67 -14.56 12.02
C ILE A 97 14.49 -15.64 10.93
N PRO A 98 14.71 -16.93 11.24
CA PRO A 98 14.57 -18.01 10.26
C PRO A 98 13.11 -18.12 9.81
N PHE A 99 12.88 -18.54 8.56
CA PHE A 99 11.54 -18.62 7.97
C PHE A 99 10.77 -17.29 8.02
N SER A 100 11.50 -16.15 7.97
CA SER A 100 10.93 -14.79 8.01
C SER A 100 9.77 -14.61 7.03
N ASP A 101 9.86 -15.22 5.85
CA ASP A 101 8.82 -15.18 4.84
C ASP A 101 7.49 -15.81 5.31
N PHE A 102 7.53 -17.07 5.76
CA PHE A 102 6.36 -17.77 6.28
C PHE A 102 5.79 -17.13 7.55
N ILE A 103 6.65 -16.63 8.43
CA ILE A 103 6.24 -15.92 9.65
C ILE A 103 5.51 -14.62 9.26
N SER A 104 6.04 -13.87 8.31
CA SER A 104 5.45 -12.62 7.85
C SER A 104 4.11 -12.86 7.18
N LEU A 105 4.01 -13.90 6.35
CA LEU A 105 2.77 -14.28 5.68
C LEU A 105 1.72 -14.74 6.70
N GLY A 106 2.11 -15.60 7.64
CA GLY A 106 1.24 -16.07 8.72
C GLY A 106 0.72 -14.92 9.58
N LEU A 107 1.60 -13.98 9.95
CA LEU A 107 1.23 -12.79 10.72
C LEU A 107 0.34 -11.85 9.91
N ALA A 108 0.60 -11.66 8.62
CA ALA A 108 -0.24 -10.85 7.74
C ALA A 108 -1.67 -11.40 7.64
N ILE A 109 -1.80 -12.73 7.48
CA ILE A 109 -3.10 -13.41 7.47
C ILE A 109 -3.78 -13.28 8.85
N ALA A 110 -3.05 -13.52 9.94
CA ALA A 110 -3.58 -13.43 11.29
C ALA A 110 -4.10 -12.02 11.62
N LEU A 111 -3.32 -10.98 11.31
CA LEU A 111 -3.72 -9.58 11.50
C LEU A 111 -4.92 -9.21 10.62
N THR A 112 -4.97 -9.69 9.37
CA THR A 112 -6.14 -9.49 8.50
C THR A 112 -7.38 -10.12 9.10
N ILE A 113 -7.31 -11.37 9.58
CA ILE A 113 -8.43 -12.05 10.24
C ILE A 113 -8.83 -11.32 11.53
N TRP A 114 -7.86 -10.84 12.31
CA TRP A 114 -8.11 -10.13 13.54
C TRP A 114 -8.85 -8.81 13.30
N MET A 115 -8.41 -8.02 12.31
CA MET A 115 -9.10 -6.81 11.86
C MET A 115 -10.56 -7.08 11.47
N LEU A 116 -10.83 -8.22 10.84
CA LEU A 116 -12.19 -8.58 10.42
C LEU A 116 -13.10 -9.01 11.56
N LYS A 117 -12.53 -9.65 12.59
CA LYS A 117 -13.30 -10.09 13.76
C LYS A 117 -13.51 -8.95 14.75
N ASN A 118 -12.49 -8.11 14.93
CA ASN A 118 -12.47 -7.02 15.89
C ASN A 118 -12.00 -5.72 15.20
N PRO A 119 -12.89 -5.01 14.48
CA PRO A 119 -12.55 -3.76 13.80
C PRO A 119 -12.51 -2.59 14.79
N GLU A 120 -11.68 -2.71 15.82
CA GLU A 120 -11.41 -1.62 16.75
C GLU A 120 -10.51 -0.58 16.07
N TRP A 121 -10.69 0.70 16.40
CA TRP A 121 -10.05 1.82 15.70
C TRP A 121 -8.52 1.69 15.63
N TYR A 122 -7.87 1.28 16.72
CA TYR A 122 -6.42 1.10 16.75
C TYR A 122 -5.93 -0.10 15.92
N VAL A 123 -6.78 -1.12 15.72
CA VAL A 123 -6.48 -2.27 14.86
C VAL A 123 -6.51 -1.84 13.40
N MET A 124 -7.51 -1.03 13.04
CA MET A 124 -7.63 -0.44 11.71
C MET A 124 -6.45 0.50 11.42
N ASP A 125 -6.03 1.31 12.39
CA ASP A 125 -4.88 2.19 12.25
C ASP A 125 -3.58 1.40 12.07
N LEU A 126 -3.36 0.35 12.87
CA LEU A 126 -2.19 -0.53 12.74
C LEU A 126 -2.13 -1.19 11.37
N VAL A 127 -3.23 -1.80 10.92
CA VAL A 127 -3.32 -2.41 9.59
C VAL A 127 -3.13 -1.36 8.50
N GLY A 128 -3.71 -0.17 8.65
CA GLY A 128 -3.54 0.95 7.74
C GLY A 128 -2.08 1.38 7.60
N ILE A 129 -1.34 1.48 8.70
CA ILE A 129 0.10 1.75 8.70
C ILE A 129 0.84 0.65 7.93
N LEU A 130 0.61 -0.63 8.25
CA LEU A 130 1.32 -1.75 7.63
C LEU A 130 1.01 -1.87 6.14
N VAL A 131 -0.24 -1.70 5.73
CA VAL A 131 -0.64 -1.67 4.31
C VAL A 131 0.04 -0.51 3.59
N THR A 132 0.09 0.67 4.20
CA THR A 132 0.78 1.84 3.62
C THR A 132 2.27 1.59 3.46
N VAL A 133 2.94 1.01 4.47
CA VAL A 133 4.34 0.60 4.40
C VAL A 133 4.57 -0.37 3.25
N GLY A 134 3.75 -1.41 3.15
CA GLY A 134 3.88 -2.44 2.12
C GLY A 134 3.68 -1.89 0.70
N ILE A 135 2.66 -1.07 0.50
CA ILE A 135 2.39 -0.42 -0.79
C ILE A 135 3.54 0.54 -1.14
N ALA A 136 4.01 1.35 -0.19
CA ALA A 136 5.14 2.26 -0.41
C ALA A 136 6.42 1.50 -0.79
N LEU A 137 6.68 0.34 -0.19
CA LEU A 137 7.79 -0.52 -0.56
C LEU A 137 7.63 -1.09 -1.98
N ILE A 138 6.45 -1.61 -2.34
CA ILE A 138 6.18 -2.13 -3.68
C ILE A 138 6.43 -1.05 -4.75
N PHE A 139 5.87 0.15 -4.57
CA PHE A 139 6.05 1.25 -5.52
C PHE A 139 7.47 1.82 -5.49
N GLY A 140 8.08 1.95 -4.31
CA GLY A 140 9.44 2.44 -4.16
C GLY A 140 10.50 1.53 -4.78
N LEU A 141 10.23 0.22 -4.85
CA LEU A 141 11.09 -0.75 -5.54
C LEU A 141 10.85 -0.79 -7.06
N SER A 142 9.66 -0.39 -7.50
CA SER A 142 9.22 -0.54 -8.89
C SER A 142 9.33 0.74 -9.73
N LEU A 143 9.45 1.91 -9.09
CA LEU A 143 9.54 3.20 -9.77
C LEU A 143 10.85 3.91 -9.41
N SER A 144 11.61 4.30 -10.43
CA SER A 144 12.70 5.25 -10.24
C SER A 144 12.15 6.68 -10.05
N LEU A 145 13.02 7.61 -9.64
CA LEU A 145 12.64 8.96 -9.26
C LEU A 145 11.82 9.70 -10.34
N ILE A 146 12.27 9.67 -11.60
CA ILE A 146 11.62 10.44 -12.68
C ILE A 146 10.20 9.89 -12.97
N PRO A 147 10.01 8.59 -13.27
CA PRO A 147 8.69 7.97 -13.36
C PRO A 147 7.79 8.20 -12.14
N ALA A 148 8.34 8.11 -10.92
CA ALA A 148 7.57 8.36 -9.70
C ALA A 148 7.02 9.79 -9.66
N VAL A 149 7.86 10.80 -9.94
CA VAL A 149 7.44 12.20 -9.98
C VAL A 149 6.38 12.45 -11.04
N VAL A 150 6.54 11.86 -12.23
CA VAL A 150 5.54 11.95 -13.31
C VAL A 150 4.20 11.36 -12.86
N LEU A 151 4.23 10.15 -12.28
CA LEU A 151 3.02 9.48 -11.80
C LEU A 151 2.31 10.29 -10.70
N LEU A 152 3.06 10.77 -9.70
CA LEU A 152 2.52 11.58 -8.61
C LEU A 152 1.95 12.92 -9.12
N SER A 153 2.62 13.56 -10.07
CA SER A 153 2.13 14.79 -10.69
C SER A 153 0.84 14.55 -11.46
N ALA A 154 0.73 13.44 -12.20
CA ALA A 154 -0.49 13.06 -12.90
C ALA A 154 -1.67 12.85 -11.93
N PHE A 155 -1.43 12.17 -10.79
CA PHE A 155 -2.45 12.01 -9.75
C PHE A 155 -2.87 13.34 -9.12
N ALA A 156 -1.91 14.23 -8.82
CA ALA A 156 -2.21 15.53 -8.25
C ALA A 156 -3.07 16.39 -9.20
N ILE A 157 -2.76 16.38 -10.51
CA ILE A 157 -3.55 17.06 -11.53
C ILE A 157 -4.94 16.45 -11.64
N TYR A 158 -5.04 15.12 -11.70
CA TYR A 158 -6.32 14.43 -11.76
C TYR A 158 -7.21 14.77 -10.57
N ASP A 159 -6.68 14.72 -9.34
CA ASP A 159 -7.43 15.03 -8.11
C ASP A 159 -7.91 16.48 -8.10
N ALA A 160 -7.04 17.42 -8.48
CA ALA A 160 -7.41 18.83 -8.61
C ALA A 160 -8.55 19.04 -9.61
N ILE A 161 -8.50 18.38 -10.78
CA ILE A 161 -9.59 18.43 -11.77
C ILE A 161 -10.86 17.81 -11.18
N ALA A 162 -10.80 16.59 -10.66
CA ALA A 162 -11.96 15.86 -10.17
C ALA A 162 -12.73 16.64 -9.08
N VAL A 163 -12.01 17.29 -8.17
CA VAL A 163 -12.62 18.10 -7.09
C VAL A 163 -13.28 19.38 -7.62
N HIS A 164 -12.70 20.06 -8.60
CA HIS A 164 -13.24 21.32 -9.11
C HIS A 164 -14.40 21.13 -10.09
N PHE A 165 -14.43 20.01 -10.82
CA PHE A 165 -15.47 19.73 -11.81
C PHE A 165 -16.72 19.03 -11.25
N THR A 166 -16.64 18.47 -10.04
CA THR A 166 -17.78 17.79 -9.38
C THR A 166 -18.48 18.63 -8.32
N LYS A 167 -18.04 19.89 -8.12
CA LYS A 167 -18.77 20.91 -7.36
C LYS A 167 -19.78 21.62 -8.26
#